data_AF-A0A285H2V1-F1
#
_entry.id   AF-A0A285H2V1-F1
#
_cell.length_a   1.000
_cell.length_b   1.000
_cell.length_c   1.000
_cell.angle_alpha   90.00
_cell.angle_beta   90.00
_cell.angle_gamma   90.00
#
_symmetry.space_group_name_H-M   'P 1'
#
loop_
_entity.id
_entity.type
_entity.pdbx_description
1 polymer ?
#
loop_
_entity_poly.entity_id
_entity_poly.type
_entity_poly.pdbx_seq_one_letter_code
_entity_poly.pdbx_strand_id
1 'polypeptide(L)'
;MIDAWLDDEVPRLNRAILDGDAPPGLLAEQAREVLLPHLPAVCRLDQLEAQRLVVRLGFVGASVSRHYQEWTPNGRHHPERAFDGLLAGAGEMPFRDYFAALATHTGKGHCGRDSYASLVRWNVGTLQVHRGDECLAELPGVFDDGRIRSYTGTGSEERFFLLVKQGEALELAVNEVLDPLTRDGAGLVCEDAVGRVRLAAEILTALRQLFLDFAASPPEASMPAEFFMDVFRQFAVHWTEDDIPPSGALDPEALKRDFLLGIAIPDYHRHVRRIYPALLDGERAVLDDLMTQPTLPERLLSAIDVAADDLAVADPADLDRLLGRHPALADWYRLLTEHARAAGAHLMLSKKFLFKPQRQRDANGLGDRPLVSNRSGTTGMNETFLERLTRARQDHLLSGLQKAIKAPRIPASRVASVSVAQVG
;
A
#
# COMPACT_ATOMS: atom_id res chain seq x y z
N MET A 1 13.81 -12.66 24.84
CA MET A 1 12.91 -12.12 25.89
C MET A 1 12.12 -10.93 25.35
N ILE A 2 12.80 -9.89 24.83
CA ILE A 2 12.17 -8.73 24.17
C ILE A 2 11.26 -9.12 23.01
N ASP A 3 11.77 -9.95 22.09
CA ASP A 3 11.04 -10.39 20.90
C ASP A 3 9.73 -11.13 21.23
N ALA A 4 9.77 -12.07 22.18
CA ALA A 4 8.59 -12.81 22.61
C ALA A 4 7.56 -11.90 23.28
N TRP A 5 8.00 -10.95 24.11
CA TRP A 5 7.10 -9.96 24.70
C TRP A 5 6.42 -9.11 23.62
N LEU A 6 7.18 -8.63 22.63
CA LEU A 6 6.63 -7.81 21.54
C LEU A 6 5.62 -8.59 20.68
N ASP A 7 5.92 -9.84 20.37
CA ASP A 7 5.11 -10.64 19.46
C ASP A 7 3.87 -11.27 20.16
N ASP A 8 3.88 -11.43 21.50
CA ASP A 8 2.79 -12.10 22.25
C ASP A 8 2.02 -11.16 23.20
N GLU A 9 2.72 -10.28 23.94
CA GLU A 9 2.10 -9.43 24.97
C GLU A 9 1.41 -8.20 24.39
N VAL A 10 1.93 -7.60 23.31
CA VAL A 10 1.29 -6.46 22.65
C VAL A 10 -0.12 -6.82 22.15
N PRO A 11 -0.32 -7.90 21.37
CA PRO A 11 -1.65 -8.42 21.05
C PRO A 11 -2.55 -8.66 22.26
N ARG A 12 -2.01 -9.32 23.29
CA ARG A 12 -2.78 -9.70 24.49
C ARG A 12 -3.27 -8.47 25.25
N LEU A 13 -2.40 -7.49 25.48
CA LEU A 13 -2.71 -6.24 26.17
C LEU A 13 -3.69 -5.39 25.37
N ASN A 14 -3.51 -5.28 24.05
CA ASN A 14 -4.45 -4.57 23.20
C ASN A 14 -5.86 -5.14 23.27
N ARG A 15 -6.03 -6.47 23.17
CA ARG A 15 -7.34 -7.10 23.32
C ARG A 15 -7.95 -6.82 24.69
N ALA A 16 -7.19 -7.03 25.77
CA ALA A 16 -7.69 -6.78 27.13
C ALA A 16 -8.15 -5.32 27.33
N ILE A 17 -7.44 -4.34 26.77
CA ILE A 17 -7.84 -2.92 26.83
C ILE A 17 -9.10 -2.67 25.99
N LEU A 18 -9.16 -3.22 24.78
CA LEU A 18 -10.31 -3.08 23.87
C LEU A 18 -11.59 -3.69 24.45
N ASP A 19 -11.46 -4.83 25.14
CA ASP A 19 -12.56 -5.55 25.79
C ASP A 19 -12.98 -4.91 27.13
N GLY A 20 -12.21 -3.93 27.63
CA GLY A 20 -12.45 -3.25 28.90
C GLY A 20 -11.97 -4.02 30.14
N ASP A 21 -11.24 -5.12 29.94
CA ASP A 21 -10.66 -5.95 30.99
C ASP A 21 -9.37 -5.37 31.58
N ALA A 22 -8.78 -4.36 30.92
CA ALA A 22 -7.57 -3.68 31.35
C ALA A 22 -7.65 -2.16 31.16
N PRO A 23 -6.99 -1.35 32.01
CA PRO A 23 -6.99 0.10 31.86
C PRO A 23 -6.16 0.53 30.62
N PRO A 24 -6.54 1.64 29.94
CA PRO A 24 -5.86 2.11 28.73
C PRO A 24 -4.35 2.38 28.88
N GLY A 25 -3.90 2.77 30.08
CA GLY A 25 -2.50 3.03 30.38
C GLY A 25 -1.62 1.78 30.53
N LEU A 26 -2.23 0.60 30.68
CA LEU A 26 -1.49 -0.62 31.04
C LEU A 26 -0.40 -0.98 30.03
N LEU A 27 -0.66 -0.78 28.73
CA LEU A 27 0.34 -1.08 27.70
C LEU A 27 1.57 -0.17 27.82
N ALA A 28 1.38 1.12 28.09
CA ALA A 28 2.47 2.07 28.28
C ALA A 28 3.26 1.77 29.58
N GLU A 29 2.57 1.43 30.66
CA GLU A 29 3.17 1.00 31.92
C GLU A 29 4.03 -0.26 31.75
N GLN A 30 3.48 -1.30 31.12
CA GLN A 30 4.19 -2.55 30.86
C GLN A 30 5.37 -2.34 29.90
N ALA A 31 5.21 -1.52 28.87
CA ALA A 31 6.31 -1.16 27.98
C ALA A 31 7.45 -0.49 28.77
N ARG A 32 7.14 0.50 29.62
CA ARG A 32 8.10 1.21 30.46
C ARG A 32 8.82 0.28 31.45
N GLU A 33 8.13 -0.69 32.03
CA GLU A 33 8.68 -1.52 33.10
C GLU A 33 9.42 -2.77 32.59
N VAL A 34 8.96 -3.35 31.49
CA VAL A 34 9.39 -4.69 31.05
C VAL A 34 10.09 -4.70 29.70
N LEU A 35 9.79 -3.75 28.81
CA LEU A 35 10.34 -3.72 27.46
C LEU A 35 11.47 -2.69 27.33
N LEU A 36 11.13 -1.41 27.54
CA LEU A 36 11.98 -0.28 27.17
C LEU A 36 13.34 -0.26 27.87
N PRO A 37 13.48 -0.57 29.17
CA PRO A 37 14.78 -0.57 29.86
C PRO A 37 15.78 -1.58 29.27
N HIS A 38 15.28 -2.61 28.60
CA HIS A 38 16.09 -3.69 28.06
C HIS A 38 16.44 -3.50 26.58
N LEU A 39 15.96 -2.43 25.93
CA LEU A 39 16.27 -2.16 24.54
C LEU A 39 17.78 -1.92 24.33
N PRO A 40 18.36 -2.49 23.25
CA PRO A 40 19.78 -2.35 22.95
C PRO A 40 20.13 -0.90 22.54
N ALA A 41 21.39 -0.51 22.70
CA ALA A 41 21.84 0.75 22.10
C ALA A 41 21.81 0.65 20.57
N VAL A 42 21.26 1.66 19.89
CA VAL A 42 21.08 1.67 18.43
C VAL A 42 22.38 1.36 17.69
N CYS A 43 23.52 1.90 18.14
CA CYS A 43 24.83 1.68 17.54
C CYS A 43 25.35 0.23 17.62
N ARG A 44 24.70 -0.64 18.39
CA ARG A 44 25.06 -2.07 18.51
C ARG A 44 24.27 -2.96 17.57
N LEU A 45 23.24 -2.43 16.92
CA LEU A 45 22.41 -3.17 15.98
C LEU A 45 23.02 -3.10 14.59
N ASP A 46 22.85 -4.16 13.80
CA ASP A 46 22.97 -4.04 12.35
C ASP A 46 21.70 -3.41 11.73
N GLN A 47 21.72 -3.18 10.42
CA GLN A 47 20.59 -2.56 9.72
C GLN A 47 19.33 -3.44 9.72
N LEU A 48 19.48 -4.76 9.63
CA LEU A 48 18.35 -5.70 9.60
C LEU A 48 17.72 -5.83 10.99
N GLU A 49 18.52 -5.93 12.04
CA GLU A 49 18.10 -5.88 13.43
C GLU A 49 17.35 -4.57 13.73
N ALA A 50 17.85 -3.43 13.24
CA ALA A 50 17.18 -2.15 13.37
C ALA A 50 15.82 -2.14 12.64
N GLN A 51 15.73 -2.67 11.42
CA GLN A 51 14.45 -2.78 10.70
C GLN A 51 13.45 -3.67 11.45
N ARG A 52 13.87 -4.84 11.94
CA ARG A 52 13.03 -5.74 12.76
C ARG A 52 12.51 -5.02 14.00
N LEU A 53 13.37 -4.26 14.68
CA LEU A 53 12.99 -3.51 15.87
C LEU A 53 12.07 -2.33 15.54
N VAL A 54 12.26 -1.65 14.41
CA VAL A 54 11.33 -0.62 13.89
C VAL A 54 9.94 -1.21 13.66
N VAL A 55 9.82 -2.39 13.06
CA VAL A 55 8.51 -3.05 12.89
C VAL A 55 7.84 -3.28 14.24
N ARG A 56 8.53 -3.97 15.16
CA ARG A 56 7.93 -4.35 16.45
C ARG A 56 7.60 -3.15 17.35
N LEU A 57 8.53 -2.19 17.46
CA LEU A 57 8.27 -0.96 18.23
C LEU A 57 7.24 -0.06 17.55
N GLY A 58 7.03 -0.20 16.23
CA GLY A 58 5.94 0.47 15.52
C GLY A 58 4.58 0.04 16.05
N PHE A 59 4.37 -1.27 16.24
CA PHE A 59 3.15 -1.80 16.87
C PHE A 59 2.98 -1.28 18.31
N VAL A 60 4.05 -1.21 19.10
CA VAL A 60 4.00 -0.65 20.47
C VAL A 60 3.59 0.82 20.41
N GLY A 61 4.27 1.65 19.62
CA GLY A 61 4.03 3.07 19.59
C GLY A 61 2.64 3.44 19.07
N ALA A 62 2.16 2.75 18.03
CA ALA A 62 0.79 2.92 17.52
C ALA A 62 -0.26 2.50 18.56
N SER A 63 0.00 1.43 19.33
CA SER A 63 -0.90 0.99 20.40
C SER A 63 -0.96 1.96 21.58
N VAL A 64 0.21 2.41 22.07
CA VAL A 64 0.31 3.45 23.11
C VAL A 64 -0.44 4.71 22.67
N SER A 65 -0.15 5.17 21.44
CA SER A 65 -0.75 6.39 20.90
C SER A 65 -2.27 6.27 20.73
N ARG A 66 -2.75 5.13 20.21
CA ARG A 66 -4.18 4.85 20.06
C ARG A 66 -4.90 4.98 21.40
N HIS A 67 -4.45 4.23 22.40
CA HIS A 67 -5.12 4.17 23.70
C HIS A 67 -5.04 5.51 24.44
N TYR A 68 -3.92 6.22 24.34
CA TYR A 68 -3.81 7.57 24.89
C TYR A 68 -4.85 8.52 24.28
N GLN A 69 -4.92 8.57 22.95
CA GLN A 69 -5.80 9.53 22.25
C GLN A 69 -7.29 9.20 22.38
N GLU A 70 -7.63 7.92 22.49
CA GLU A 70 -9.02 7.47 22.70
C GLU A 70 -9.54 7.85 24.09
N TRP A 71 -8.69 7.74 25.12
CA TRP A 71 -9.13 7.81 26.52
C TRP A 71 -8.73 9.10 27.25
N THR A 72 -7.80 9.89 26.71
CA THR A 72 -7.34 11.14 27.34
C THR A 72 -8.09 12.34 26.77
N PRO A 73 -8.68 13.21 27.62
CA PRO A 73 -9.27 14.47 27.18
C PRO A 73 -8.25 15.30 26.36
N ASN A 74 -8.66 15.72 25.17
CA ASN A 74 -7.81 16.43 24.19
C ASN A 74 -6.57 15.65 23.71
N GLY A 75 -6.47 14.34 23.95
CA GLY A 75 -5.31 13.53 23.53
C GLY A 75 -5.03 13.62 22.02
N ARG A 76 -6.07 13.72 21.19
CA ARG A 76 -5.95 13.91 19.73
C ARG A 76 -5.25 15.22 19.31
N HIS A 77 -5.30 16.26 20.13
CA HIS A 77 -4.63 17.54 19.84
C HIS A 77 -3.17 17.55 20.31
N HIS A 78 -2.79 16.60 21.16
CA HIS A 78 -1.44 16.45 21.70
C HIS A 78 -0.99 14.98 21.66
N PRO A 79 -0.99 14.33 20.49
CA PRO A 79 -0.69 12.91 20.36
C PRO A 79 0.72 12.56 20.86
N GLU A 80 1.67 13.50 20.78
CA GLU A 80 3.04 13.33 21.24
C GLU A 80 3.16 13.02 22.73
N ARG A 81 2.18 13.44 23.53
CA ARG A 81 2.14 13.22 24.98
C ARG A 81 1.84 11.78 25.36
N ALA A 82 1.39 10.95 24.42
CA ALA A 82 1.25 9.51 24.63
C ALA A 82 2.57 8.84 25.05
N PHE A 83 3.70 9.46 24.72
CA PHE A 83 5.04 8.93 24.95
C PHE A 83 5.77 9.59 26.14
N ASP A 84 5.10 10.49 26.87
CA ASP A 84 5.69 11.17 28.03
C ASP A 84 6.15 10.13 29.07
N GLY A 85 7.44 10.19 29.44
CA GLY A 85 8.03 9.28 30.43
C GLY A 85 8.36 7.86 29.93
N LEU A 86 8.19 7.58 28.63
CA LEU A 86 8.67 6.34 28.02
C LEU A 86 10.15 6.50 27.63
N LEU A 87 11.04 5.83 28.36
CA LEU A 87 12.50 5.94 28.23
C LEU A 87 13.10 4.59 27.82
N ALA A 88 13.90 4.59 26.76
CA ALA A 88 14.47 3.41 26.11
C ALA A 88 15.95 3.20 26.46
N GLY A 89 16.27 1.95 26.78
CA GLY A 89 17.61 1.45 27.09
C GLY A 89 18.23 2.04 28.35
N ALA A 90 19.45 1.60 28.66
CA ALA A 90 20.20 2.04 29.83
C ALA A 90 20.56 3.55 29.81
N GLY A 91 20.52 4.19 28.65
CA GLY A 91 20.75 5.63 28.50
C GLY A 91 19.49 6.47 28.71
N GLU A 92 18.34 5.85 29.02
CA GLU A 92 17.07 6.52 29.29
C GLU A 92 16.65 7.51 28.18
N MET A 93 16.87 7.14 26.92
CA MET A 93 16.53 7.99 25.78
C MET A 93 15.01 8.07 25.59
N PRO A 94 14.40 9.24 25.37
CA PRO A 94 12.96 9.32 25.08
C PRO A 94 12.57 8.39 23.92
N PHE A 95 11.45 7.67 24.05
CA PHE A 95 11.05 6.61 23.10
C PHE A 95 11.00 7.10 21.65
N ARG A 96 10.45 8.30 21.41
CA ARG A 96 10.37 8.88 20.06
C ARG A 96 11.74 9.19 19.48
N ASP A 97 12.68 9.67 20.29
CA ASP A 97 14.05 9.94 19.86
C ASP A 97 14.79 8.64 19.56
N TYR A 98 14.59 7.61 20.40
CA TYR A 98 15.12 6.27 20.19
C TYR A 98 14.57 5.64 18.91
N PHE A 99 13.27 5.75 18.65
CA PHE A 99 12.65 5.26 17.43
C PHE A 99 13.18 6.00 16.20
N ALA A 100 13.32 7.33 16.25
CA ALA A 100 13.90 8.12 15.16
C ALA A 100 15.36 7.76 14.88
N ALA A 101 16.15 7.49 15.93
CA ALA A 101 17.51 7.00 15.79
C ALA A 101 17.55 5.60 15.15
N LEU A 102 16.67 4.68 15.54
CA LEU A 102 16.52 3.37 14.90
C LEU A 102 16.13 3.50 13.42
N ALA A 103 15.12 4.32 13.12
CA ALA A 103 14.65 4.57 11.76
C ALA A 103 15.79 5.08 10.86
N THR A 104 16.61 6.00 11.38
CA THR A 104 17.82 6.48 10.72
C THR A 104 18.83 5.34 10.50
N HIS A 105 19.07 4.53 11.53
CA HIS A 105 20.02 3.43 11.50
C HIS A 105 19.65 2.30 10.54
N THR A 106 18.37 2.19 10.13
CA THR A 106 17.97 1.27 9.05
C THR A 106 18.69 1.54 7.73
N GLY A 107 19.19 2.77 7.51
CA GLY A 107 19.84 3.19 6.27
C GLY A 107 18.89 3.30 5.07
N LYS A 108 17.57 3.30 5.29
CA LYS A 108 16.54 3.35 4.23
C LYS A 108 15.78 4.68 4.16
N GLY A 109 16.09 5.64 5.03
CA GLY A 109 15.35 6.90 5.13
C GLY A 109 13.93 6.75 5.67
N HIS A 110 13.74 5.76 6.57
CA HIS A 110 12.46 5.53 7.24
C HIS A 110 12.12 6.68 8.18
N CYS A 111 10.82 7.00 8.34
CA CYS A 111 10.38 8.07 9.22
C CYS A 111 10.44 7.67 10.71
N GLY A 112 10.41 8.66 11.61
CA GLY A 112 10.48 8.47 13.07
C GLY A 112 9.20 7.92 13.73
N ARG A 113 8.39 7.16 12.99
CA ARG A 113 7.18 6.46 13.44
C ARG A 113 6.95 5.20 12.59
N ASP A 114 5.95 4.39 12.91
CA ASP A 114 5.51 3.33 12.01
C ASP A 114 5.01 3.88 10.66
N SER A 115 5.28 3.17 9.57
CA SER A 115 4.91 3.53 8.20
C SER A 115 4.33 2.32 7.46
N TYR A 116 3.87 2.52 6.22
CA TYR A 116 3.46 1.40 5.35
C TYR A 116 4.60 0.38 5.17
N ALA A 117 5.83 0.84 5.00
CA ALA A 117 7.00 -0.02 4.84
C ALA A 117 7.21 -0.92 6.07
N SER A 118 7.18 -0.38 7.28
CA SER A 118 7.36 -1.18 8.50
C SER A 118 6.14 -2.04 8.82
N LEU A 119 4.93 -1.55 8.58
CA LEU A 119 3.70 -2.22 8.99
C LEU A 119 3.30 -3.38 8.07
N VAL A 120 3.57 -3.24 6.77
CA VAL A 120 3.19 -4.23 5.75
C VAL A 120 4.42 -4.90 5.18
N ARG A 121 5.26 -4.16 4.46
CA ARG A 121 6.32 -4.74 3.62
C ARG A 121 7.35 -5.50 4.44
N TRP A 122 7.91 -4.88 5.48
CA TRP A 122 8.92 -5.51 6.33
C TRP A 122 8.31 -6.55 7.27
N ASN A 123 7.07 -6.33 7.73
CA ASN A 123 6.38 -7.19 8.68
C ASN A 123 6.05 -8.57 8.13
N VAL A 124 5.37 -8.64 6.99
CA VAL A 124 5.04 -9.92 6.35
C VAL A 124 6.32 -10.50 5.72
N GLY A 125 6.49 -11.81 5.75
CA GLY A 125 7.66 -12.50 5.18
C GLY A 125 7.86 -12.21 3.69
N THR A 126 9.01 -12.60 3.14
CA THR A 126 9.34 -12.37 1.72
C THR A 126 8.32 -13.03 0.81
N LEU A 127 7.83 -12.29 -0.19
CA LEU A 127 6.93 -12.81 -1.22
C LEU A 127 7.62 -12.80 -2.57
N GLN A 128 7.40 -13.84 -3.36
CA GLN A 128 7.84 -13.92 -4.74
C GLN A 128 6.64 -14.07 -5.67
N VAL A 129 6.66 -13.34 -6.78
CA VAL A 129 5.70 -13.48 -7.87
C VAL A 129 6.31 -14.36 -8.96
N HIS A 130 5.63 -15.44 -9.30
CA HIS A 130 6.12 -16.43 -10.26
C HIS A 130 5.21 -16.52 -11.48
N ARG A 131 5.79 -16.88 -12.62
CA ARG A 131 5.10 -17.34 -13.82
C ARG A 131 5.65 -18.70 -14.24
N GLY A 132 4.94 -19.78 -13.89
CA GLY A 132 5.54 -21.12 -13.96
C GLY A 132 6.76 -21.19 -13.04
N ASP A 133 7.93 -21.53 -13.59
CA ASP A 133 9.19 -21.62 -12.83
C ASP A 133 10.00 -20.30 -12.82
N GLU A 134 9.53 -19.26 -13.51
CA GLU A 134 10.22 -17.96 -13.58
C GLU A 134 9.78 -17.04 -12.44
N CYS A 135 10.73 -16.61 -11.61
CA CYS A 135 10.49 -15.57 -10.60
C CYS A 135 10.54 -14.19 -11.26
N LEU A 136 9.39 -13.52 -11.32
CA LEU A 136 9.23 -12.20 -11.94
C LEU A 136 9.64 -11.06 -11.01
N ALA A 137 9.36 -11.19 -9.71
CA ALA A 137 9.73 -10.20 -8.71
C ALA A 137 9.80 -10.82 -7.31
N GLU A 138 10.61 -10.21 -6.45
CA GLU A 138 10.74 -10.55 -5.04
C GLU A 138 10.51 -9.29 -4.19
N LEU A 139 9.55 -9.35 -3.27
CA LEU A 139 9.25 -8.30 -2.32
C LEU A 139 9.73 -8.74 -0.92
N PRO A 140 10.90 -8.27 -0.45
CA PRO A 140 11.53 -8.77 0.76
C PRO A 140 10.73 -8.40 2.02
N GLY A 141 10.64 -9.35 2.95
CA GLY A 141 10.30 -9.09 4.35
C GLY A 141 11.58 -9.02 5.20
N VAL A 142 11.47 -8.59 6.46
CA VAL A 142 12.61 -8.64 7.40
C VAL A 142 12.51 -9.81 8.38
N PHE A 143 11.41 -10.56 8.34
CA PHE A 143 11.18 -11.74 9.16
C PHE A 143 11.06 -13.00 8.30
N ASP A 144 11.63 -14.08 8.80
CA ASP A 144 11.71 -15.42 8.21
C ASP A 144 11.09 -16.50 9.11
N ASP A 145 10.39 -16.10 10.17
CA ASP A 145 9.81 -16.99 11.18
C ASP A 145 8.35 -17.38 10.90
N GLY A 146 7.84 -17.04 9.72
CA GLY A 146 6.46 -17.32 9.30
C GLY A 146 5.38 -16.51 10.04
N ARG A 147 5.75 -15.62 10.96
CA ARG A 147 4.79 -14.82 11.74
C ARG A 147 4.53 -13.46 11.09
N ILE A 148 3.26 -13.07 11.05
CA ILE A 148 2.85 -11.69 10.72
C ILE A 148 2.51 -10.98 12.03
N ARG A 149 3.25 -9.93 12.38
CA ARG A 149 2.96 -9.17 13.59
C ARG A 149 1.68 -8.39 13.39
N SER A 150 0.88 -8.29 14.43
CA SER A 150 -0.44 -7.68 14.38
C SER A 150 -0.74 -6.93 15.68
N TYR A 151 -1.71 -6.02 15.65
CA TYR A 151 -2.07 -5.22 16.82
C TYR A 151 -2.82 -6.07 17.84
N THR A 152 -3.68 -6.96 17.37
CA THR A 152 -4.59 -7.73 18.22
C THR A 152 -4.34 -9.24 18.15
N GLY A 153 -3.38 -9.73 17.37
CA GLY A 153 -3.11 -11.18 17.26
C GLY A 153 -4.24 -11.95 16.59
N THR A 154 -5.09 -11.28 15.82
CA THR A 154 -6.24 -11.92 15.16
C THR A 154 -5.85 -12.33 13.74
N GLY A 155 -6.27 -13.52 13.33
CA GLY A 155 -6.01 -14.01 11.97
C GLY A 155 -6.60 -13.12 10.87
N SER A 156 -7.63 -12.31 11.18
CA SER A 156 -8.18 -11.32 10.25
C SER A 156 -7.19 -10.19 9.94
N GLU A 157 -6.46 -9.67 10.94
CA GLU A 157 -5.41 -8.66 10.73
C GLU A 157 -4.26 -9.22 9.90
N GLU A 158 -3.79 -10.43 10.24
CA GLU A 158 -2.71 -11.10 9.52
C GLU A 158 -3.06 -11.33 8.04
N ARG A 159 -4.28 -11.80 7.76
CA ARG A 159 -4.79 -11.95 6.39
C ARG A 159 -4.88 -10.62 5.64
N PHE A 160 -5.25 -9.54 6.33
CA PHE A 160 -5.29 -8.22 5.70
C PHE A 160 -3.87 -7.73 5.37
N PHE A 161 -2.90 -7.86 6.27
CA PHE A 161 -1.50 -7.52 5.96
C PHE A 161 -0.95 -8.36 4.82
N LEU A 162 -1.23 -9.67 4.81
CA LEU A 162 -0.85 -10.55 3.72
C LEU A 162 -1.47 -10.11 2.39
N LEU A 163 -2.77 -9.79 2.36
CA LEU A 163 -3.44 -9.27 1.17
C LEU A 163 -2.74 -8.02 0.63
N VAL A 164 -2.44 -7.06 1.50
CA VAL A 164 -1.81 -5.80 1.08
C VAL A 164 -0.41 -6.07 0.53
N LYS A 165 0.41 -6.92 1.18
CA LYS A 165 1.74 -7.26 0.66
C LYS A 165 1.70 -8.09 -0.62
N GLN A 166 0.75 -9.01 -0.76
CA GLN A 166 0.53 -9.76 -2.01
C GLN A 166 0.14 -8.81 -3.15
N GLY A 167 -0.70 -7.82 -2.85
CA GLY A 167 -1.01 -6.74 -3.77
C GLY A 167 0.25 -6.02 -4.22
N GLU A 168 1.01 -5.45 -3.27
CA GLU A 168 2.26 -4.74 -3.55
C GLU A 168 3.28 -5.58 -4.35
N ALA A 169 3.41 -6.89 -4.05
CA ALA A 169 4.31 -7.77 -4.78
C ALA A 169 3.91 -7.93 -6.26
N LEU A 170 2.61 -8.05 -6.54
CA LEU A 170 2.09 -8.09 -7.91
C LEU A 170 2.28 -6.74 -8.61
N GLU A 171 2.10 -5.63 -7.89
CA GLU A 171 2.36 -4.27 -8.41
C GLU A 171 3.84 -4.08 -8.77
N LEU A 172 4.75 -4.55 -7.91
CA LEU A 172 6.19 -4.58 -8.17
C LEU A 172 6.49 -5.39 -9.44
N ALA A 173 5.92 -6.59 -9.57
CA ALA A 173 6.14 -7.44 -10.74
C ALA A 173 5.68 -6.78 -12.05
N VAL A 174 4.57 -6.03 -12.03
CA VAL A 174 4.14 -5.22 -13.19
C VAL A 174 5.19 -4.18 -13.53
N ASN A 175 5.69 -3.45 -12.52
CA ASN A 175 6.67 -2.39 -12.72
C ASN A 175 8.01 -2.95 -13.23
N GLU A 176 8.52 -4.06 -12.67
CA GLU A 176 9.75 -4.74 -13.12
C GLU A 176 9.67 -5.24 -14.58
N VAL A 177 8.51 -5.76 -14.98
CA VAL A 177 8.29 -6.21 -16.37
C VAL A 177 8.32 -5.03 -17.36
N LEU A 178 7.80 -3.88 -16.94
CA LEU A 178 7.68 -2.67 -17.76
C LEU A 178 8.91 -1.76 -17.70
N ASP A 179 9.69 -1.78 -16.62
CA ASP A 179 10.83 -0.89 -16.38
C ASP A 179 11.84 -0.90 -17.55
N PRO A 180 12.21 -2.04 -18.17
CA PRO A 180 13.12 -2.02 -19.32
C PRO A 180 12.62 -1.18 -20.51
N LEU A 181 11.31 -0.92 -20.59
CA LEU A 181 10.71 -0.08 -21.63
C LEU A 181 10.89 1.42 -21.37
N THR A 182 11.29 1.85 -20.16
CA THR A 182 11.54 3.26 -19.82
C THR A 182 12.84 3.79 -20.44
N ARG A 183 13.78 2.90 -20.76
CA ARG A 183 15.11 3.24 -21.28
C ARG A 183 15.04 3.98 -22.61
N ASP A 184 15.98 4.91 -22.81
CA ASP A 184 16.16 5.60 -24.08
C ASP A 184 16.44 4.60 -25.21
N GLY A 185 15.74 4.78 -26.34
CA GLY A 185 15.85 3.91 -27.51
C GLY A 185 15.13 2.56 -27.39
N ALA A 186 14.43 2.26 -26.30
CA ALA A 186 13.58 1.07 -26.20
C ALA A 186 12.46 1.10 -27.26
N GLY A 187 12.38 0.06 -28.09
CA GLY A 187 11.34 -0.05 -29.11
C GLY A 187 10.00 -0.45 -28.49
N LEU A 188 9.01 0.44 -28.46
CA LEU A 188 7.72 0.21 -27.77
C LEU A 188 6.68 -0.59 -28.59
N VAL A 189 6.98 -0.86 -29.86
CA VAL A 189 6.12 -1.62 -30.77
C VAL A 189 6.77 -2.93 -31.24
N CYS A 190 7.97 -3.24 -30.75
CA CYS A 190 8.65 -4.50 -31.10
C CYS A 190 8.03 -5.69 -30.36
N GLU A 191 8.37 -6.89 -30.81
CA GLU A 191 7.83 -8.14 -30.25
C GLU A 191 8.14 -8.30 -28.75
N ASP A 192 9.35 -7.92 -28.30
CA ASP A 192 9.73 -7.96 -26.88
C ASP A 192 8.85 -7.04 -26.02
N ALA A 193 8.66 -5.79 -26.45
CA ALA A 193 7.81 -4.83 -25.75
C ALA A 193 6.35 -5.32 -25.69
N VAL A 194 5.82 -5.85 -26.79
CA VAL A 194 4.49 -6.45 -26.81
C VAL A 194 4.39 -7.65 -25.86
N GLY A 195 5.43 -8.48 -25.79
CA GLY A 195 5.53 -9.60 -24.85
C GLY A 195 5.44 -9.13 -23.39
N ARG A 196 6.21 -8.10 -23.03
CA ARG A 196 6.21 -7.49 -21.69
C ARG A 196 4.87 -6.86 -21.34
N VAL A 197 4.28 -6.10 -22.25
CA VAL A 197 2.97 -5.47 -22.07
C VAL A 197 1.87 -6.51 -21.83
N ARG A 198 1.89 -7.61 -22.57
CA ARG A 198 0.96 -8.73 -22.37
C ARG A 198 1.14 -9.39 -21.00
N LEU A 199 2.38 -9.63 -20.59
CA LEU A 199 2.69 -10.18 -19.28
C LEU A 199 2.23 -9.25 -18.15
N ALA A 200 2.52 -7.95 -18.24
CA ALA A 200 2.06 -6.95 -17.28
C ALA A 200 0.53 -6.93 -17.17
N ALA A 201 -0.19 -7.05 -18.29
CA ALA A 201 -1.66 -7.15 -18.28
C ALA A 201 -2.17 -8.46 -17.63
N GLU A 202 -1.45 -9.57 -17.79
CA GLU A 202 -1.74 -10.84 -17.10
C GLU A 202 -1.57 -10.70 -15.57
N ILE A 203 -0.49 -10.06 -15.12
CA ILE A 203 -0.23 -9.81 -13.69
C ILE A 203 -1.30 -8.88 -13.08
N LEU A 204 -1.69 -7.80 -13.76
CA LEU A 204 -2.78 -6.92 -13.31
C LEU A 204 -4.12 -7.64 -13.22
N THR A 205 -4.35 -8.63 -14.09
CA THR A 205 -5.53 -9.50 -14.00
C THR A 205 -5.48 -10.35 -12.72
N ALA A 206 -4.31 -10.90 -12.38
CA ALA A 206 -4.11 -11.65 -11.14
C ALA A 206 -4.29 -10.77 -9.89
N LEU A 207 -3.75 -9.55 -9.89
CA LEU A 207 -3.96 -8.55 -8.83
C LEU A 207 -5.45 -8.22 -8.65
N ARG A 208 -6.16 -7.99 -9.75
CA ARG A 208 -7.60 -7.77 -9.70
C ARG A 208 -8.32 -8.97 -9.09
N GLN A 209 -7.94 -10.19 -9.49
CA GLN A 209 -8.56 -11.42 -8.98
C GLN A 209 -8.30 -11.58 -7.48
N LEU A 210 -7.09 -11.31 -7.00
CA LEU A 210 -6.73 -11.30 -5.58
C LEU A 210 -7.69 -10.40 -4.77
N PHE A 211 -7.93 -9.17 -5.23
CA PHE A 211 -8.87 -8.25 -4.58
C PHE A 211 -10.33 -8.74 -4.64
N LEU A 212 -10.75 -9.33 -5.76
CA LEU A 212 -12.10 -9.87 -5.90
C LEU A 212 -12.32 -11.09 -5.00
N ASP A 213 -11.33 -11.99 -4.89
CA ASP A 213 -11.39 -13.19 -4.06
C ASP A 213 -11.46 -12.83 -2.57
N PHE A 214 -10.63 -11.87 -2.13
CA PHE A 214 -10.71 -11.36 -0.76
C PHE A 214 -12.06 -10.71 -0.47
N ALA A 215 -12.60 -9.94 -1.43
CA ALA A 215 -13.91 -9.33 -1.30
C ALA A 215 -15.06 -10.36 -1.36
N ALA A 216 -14.91 -11.49 -2.05
CA ALA A 216 -15.93 -12.53 -2.12
C ALA A 216 -15.89 -13.47 -0.90
N SER A 217 -14.75 -13.53 -0.23
CA SER A 217 -14.54 -14.40 0.94
C SER A 217 -15.48 -14.04 2.10
N PRO A 218 -15.91 -15.05 2.87
CA PRO A 218 -16.71 -14.82 4.07
C PRO A 218 -15.90 -14.03 5.12
N PRO A 219 -16.54 -13.32 6.08
CA PRO A 219 -15.84 -12.50 7.06
C PRO A 219 -14.76 -13.24 7.86
N GLU A 220 -14.96 -14.54 8.13
CA GLU A 220 -14.05 -15.41 8.87
C GLU A 220 -12.78 -15.74 8.09
N ALA A 221 -12.85 -15.71 6.75
CA ALA A 221 -11.72 -15.95 5.83
C ALA A 221 -11.15 -14.65 5.24
N SER A 222 -11.72 -13.49 5.60
CA SER A 222 -11.25 -12.16 5.22
C SER A 222 -11.06 -11.32 6.49
N MET A 223 -11.74 -10.17 6.56
CA MET A 223 -11.82 -9.32 7.73
C MET A 223 -13.24 -8.72 7.80
N PRO A 224 -13.97 -8.82 8.91
CA PRO A 224 -15.26 -8.12 9.05
C PRO A 224 -15.10 -6.60 8.92
N ALA A 225 -16.01 -5.93 8.21
CA ALA A 225 -15.94 -4.48 8.00
C ALA A 225 -16.01 -3.68 9.31
N GLU A 226 -16.80 -4.15 10.28
CA GLU A 226 -16.89 -3.54 11.61
C GLU A 226 -15.55 -3.66 12.35
N PHE A 227 -14.93 -4.83 12.33
CA PHE A 227 -13.59 -5.02 12.91
C PHE A 227 -12.54 -4.13 12.23
N PHE A 228 -12.57 -4.03 10.89
CA PHE A 228 -11.69 -3.12 10.15
C PHE A 228 -11.86 -1.67 10.63
N MET A 229 -13.10 -1.17 10.66
CA MET A 229 -13.41 0.22 10.99
C MET A 229 -13.20 0.56 12.46
N ASP A 230 -13.52 -0.35 13.37
CA ASP A 230 -13.65 -0.05 14.79
C ASP A 230 -12.44 -0.46 15.61
N VAL A 231 -11.65 -1.40 15.11
CA VAL A 231 -10.48 -1.93 15.80
C VAL A 231 -9.23 -1.64 14.99
N PHE A 232 -9.05 -2.35 13.87
CA PHE A 232 -7.80 -2.37 13.14
C PHE A 232 -7.37 -0.99 12.64
N ARG A 233 -8.29 -0.29 11.95
CA ARG A 233 -8.03 1.05 11.41
C ARG A 233 -7.74 2.09 12.50
N GLN A 234 -8.26 1.89 13.71
CA GLN A 234 -8.10 2.83 14.81
C GLN A 234 -6.68 2.81 15.39
N PHE A 235 -5.78 1.92 14.95
CA PHE A 235 -4.35 1.97 15.27
C PHE A 235 -3.56 2.91 14.35
N ALA A 236 -4.11 3.32 13.20
CA ALA A 236 -3.45 4.24 12.27
C ALA A 236 -3.61 5.71 12.70
N VAL A 237 -3.17 6.00 13.92
CA VAL A 237 -3.25 7.32 14.54
C VAL A 237 -1.98 8.13 14.35
N HIS A 238 -2.06 9.43 14.61
CA HIS A 238 -0.92 10.32 14.68
C HIS A 238 -0.04 10.01 15.91
N TRP A 239 1.28 10.10 15.79
CA TRP A 239 2.22 10.16 16.92
C TRP A 239 2.65 11.60 17.20
N THR A 240 2.53 12.48 16.19
CA THR A 240 2.63 13.94 16.28
C THR A 240 1.58 14.59 15.38
N GLU A 241 1.23 15.85 15.65
CA GLU A 241 0.18 16.60 14.92
C GLU A 241 0.34 16.56 13.38
N ASP A 242 1.57 16.66 12.86
CA ASP A 242 1.83 16.78 11.42
C ASP A 242 2.37 15.50 10.74
N ASP A 243 2.37 14.36 11.44
CA ASP A 243 2.86 13.13 10.82
C ASP A 243 1.82 12.49 9.87
N ILE A 244 2.26 11.47 9.14
CA ILE A 244 1.43 10.74 8.19
C ILE A 244 1.33 9.29 8.67
N PRO A 245 0.16 8.87 9.19
CA PRO A 245 -0.06 7.48 9.61
C PRO A 245 0.02 6.48 8.46
N PRO A 246 0.31 5.20 8.75
CA PRO A 246 0.36 4.16 7.73
C PRO A 246 -0.96 4.08 6.96
N SER A 247 -0.85 3.82 5.66
CA SER A 247 -2.00 3.79 4.75
C SER A 247 -1.67 2.97 3.51
N GLY A 248 -2.66 2.24 2.97
CA GLY A 248 -2.51 1.62 1.65
C GLY A 248 -2.29 2.62 0.51
N ALA A 249 -2.60 3.90 0.75
CA ALA A 249 -2.25 5.01 -0.12
C ALA A 249 -0.73 5.27 -0.28
N LEU A 250 0.08 4.70 0.61
CA LEU A 250 1.53 4.83 0.65
C LEU A 250 2.23 3.65 -0.06
N ASP A 251 1.49 2.79 -0.76
CA ASP A 251 2.06 1.75 -1.62
C ASP A 251 2.85 2.42 -2.76
N PRO A 252 4.20 2.33 -2.77
CA PRO A 252 4.99 3.00 -3.78
C PRO A 252 4.85 2.39 -5.17
N GLU A 253 4.50 1.11 -5.28
CA GLU A 253 4.41 0.43 -6.57
C GLU A 253 3.16 0.85 -7.34
N ALA A 254 2.05 1.08 -6.62
CA ALA A 254 0.87 1.72 -7.19
C ALA A 254 1.16 3.15 -7.66
N LEU A 255 1.91 3.92 -6.87
CA LEU A 255 2.30 5.31 -7.23
C LEU A 255 3.24 5.36 -8.44
N LYS A 256 4.27 4.50 -8.47
CA LYS A 256 5.19 4.39 -9.60
C LYS A 256 4.44 4.09 -10.89
N ARG A 257 3.49 3.15 -10.85
CA ARG A 257 2.74 2.76 -12.04
C ARG A 257 1.87 3.89 -12.60
N ASP A 258 1.30 4.74 -11.74
CA ASP A 258 0.55 5.92 -12.19
C ASP A 258 1.45 6.92 -12.94
N PHE A 259 2.73 7.06 -12.57
CA PHE A 259 3.68 7.88 -13.35
C PHE A 259 4.22 7.14 -14.58
N LEU A 260 4.41 5.83 -14.49
CA LEU A 260 4.89 5.02 -15.61
C LEU A 260 3.88 4.96 -16.76
N LEU A 261 2.60 4.77 -16.43
CA LEU A 261 1.50 4.62 -17.40
C LEU A 261 0.72 5.92 -17.64
N GLY A 262 0.99 6.96 -16.84
CA GLY A 262 0.26 8.22 -16.86
C GLY A 262 -1.08 8.16 -16.14
N ILE A 263 -1.49 9.31 -15.59
CA ILE A 263 -2.77 9.49 -14.92
C ILE A 263 -3.36 10.85 -15.26
N ALA A 264 -4.64 10.85 -15.65
CA ALA A 264 -5.36 12.06 -16.05
C ALA A 264 -5.85 12.89 -14.84
N ILE A 265 -4.98 13.16 -13.88
CA ILE A 265 -5.26 14.06 -12.74
C ILE A 265 -4.28 15.24 -12.79
N PRO A 266 -4.79 16.47 -12.98
CA PRO A 266 -3.98 17.67 -12.88
C PRO A 266 -3.26 17.75 -11.53
N ASP A 267 -1.99 18.15 -11.55
CA ASP A 267 -1.16 18.31 -10.36
C ASP A 267 -1.04 17.06 -9.46
N TYR A 268 -1.23 15.85 -10.00
CA TYR A 268 -1.14 14.61 -9.22
C TYR A 268 0.19 14.48 -8.46
N HIS A 269 1.31 14.92 -9.06
CA HIS A 269 2.62 14.96 -8.41
C HIS A 269 2.62 15.74 -7.08
N ARG A 270 1.84 16.82 -6.95
CA ARG A 270 1.72 17.58 -5.68
C ARG A 270 1.04 16.77 -4.59
N HIS A 271 0.05 15.95 -4.97
CA HIS A 271 -0.59 15.03 -4.03
C HIS A 271 0.40 13.98 -3.54
N VAL A 272 1.19 13.38 -4.43
CA VAL A 272 2.19 12.37 -4.06
C VAL A 272 3.32 12.99 -3.21
N ARG A 273 3.79 14.21 -3.54
CA ARG A 273 4.81 14.89 -2.72
C ARG A 273 4.38 15.17 -1.28
N ARG A 274 3.08 15.31 -1.02
CA ARG A 274 2.58 15.48 0.36
C ARG A 274 2.78 14.23 1.21
N ILE A 275 2.85 13.04 0.61
CA ILE A 275 3.02 11.78 1.34
C ILE A 275 4.47 11.30 1.40
N TYR A 276 5.41 11.98 0.72
CA TYR A 276 6.85 11.69 0.76
C TYR A 276 7.45 11.51 2.16
N PRO A 277 7.04 12.28 3.20
CA PRO A 277 7.59 12.10 4.55
C PRO A 277 7.38 10.70 5.13
N ALA A 278 6.43 9.91 4.62
CA ALA A 278 6.16 8.54 5.06
C ALA A 278 6.74 7.45 4.14
N LEU A 279 7.40 7.82 3.05
CA LEU A 279 8.07 6.90 2.13
C LEU A 279 9.53 6.67 2.54
N LEU A 280 10.20 5.70 1.93
CA LEU A 280 11.64 5.47 2.04
C LEU A 280 12.43 6.36 1.06
N ASP A 281 13.73 6.56 1.30
CA ASP A 281 14.58 7.38 0.42
C ASP A 281 14.59 6.86 -1.03
N GLY A 282 14.77 5.55 -1.20
CA GLY A 282 14.80 4.94 -2.53
C GLY A 282 13.47 5.05 -3.27
N GLU A 283 12.34 5.03 -2.54
CA GLU A 283 11.01 5.20 -3.14
C GLU A 283 10.80 6.63 -3.62
N ARG A 284 11.19 7.62 -2.79
CA ARG A 284 11.15 9.03 -3.18
C ARG A 284 11.98 9.30 -4.43
N ALA A 285 13.20 8.76 -4.47
CA ALA A 285 14.11 8.96 -5.60
C ALA A 285 13.52 8.41 -6.91
N VAL A 286 12.95 7.20 -6.89
CA VAL A 286 12.32 6.61 -8.08
C VAL A 286 11.08 7.40 -8.51
N LEU A 287 10.25 7.85 -7.55
CA LEU A 287 9.07 8.66 -7.88
C LEU A 287 9.45 10.02 -8.47
N ASP A 288 10.47 10.68 -7.92
CA ASP A 288 10.96 11.96 -8.46
C ASP A 288 11.52 11.80 -9.88
N ASP A 289 12.23 10.70 -10.16
CA ASP A 289 12.72 10.40 -11.51
C ASP A 289 11.56 10.20 -12.50
N LEU A 290 10.61 9.32 -12.17
CA LEU A 290 9.43 9.06 -13.00
C LEU A 290 8.56 10.31 -13.23
N MET A 291 8.46 11.21 -12.26
CA MET A 291 7.72 12.48 -12.41
C MET A 291 8.32 13.42 -13.46
N THR A 292 9.59 13.22 -13.86
CA THR A 292 10.28 14.07 -14.84
C THR A 292 10.36 13.47 -16.23
N GLN A 293 9.94 12.23 -16.40
CA GLN A 293 10.01 11.50 -17.66
C GLN A 293 8.66 11.45 -18.37
N PRO A 294 8.65 11.39 -19.72
CA PRO A 294 7.43 11.09 -20.45
C PRO A 294 6.96 9.66 -20.15
N THR A 295 5.66 9.50 -19.98
CA THR A 295 5.03 8.21 -19.67
C THR A 295 5.19 7.21 -20.83
N LEU A 296 5.08 5.91 -20.55
CA LEU A 296 5.18 4.89 -21.60
C LEU A 296 4.15 5.09 -22.73
N PRO A 297 2.86 5.42 -22.46
CA PRO A 297 1.91 5.69 -23.53
C PRO A 297 2.24 6.95 -24.34
N GLU A 298 2.77 8.02 -23.74
CA GLU A 298 3.21 9.21 -24.50
C GLU A 298 4.36 8.86 -25.44
N ARG A 299 5.35 8.12 -24.95
CA ARG A 299 6.49 7.67 -25.76
C ARG A 299 6.05 6.72 -26.88
N LEU A 300 5.09 5.83 -26.60
CA LEU A 300 4.51 4.93 -27.61
C LEU A 300 3.88 5.72 -28.75
N LEU A 301 3.03 6.70 -28.43
CA LEU A 301 2.36 7.55 -29.41
C LEU A 301 3.35 8.37 -30.24
N SER A 302 4.37 8.94 -29.59
CA SER A 302 5.48 9.62 -30.27
C SER A 302 6.24 8.68 -31.23
N ALA A 303 6.50 7.44 -30.82
CA ALA A 303 7.23 6.47 -31.64
C ALA A 303 6.48 6.04 -32.92
N ILE A 304 5.16 6.20 -32.96
CA ILE A 304 4.33 5.88 -34.13
C ILE A 304 3.78 7.14 -34.83
N ASP A 305 4.24 8.33 -34.44
CA ASP A 305 3.84 9.63 -35.01
C ASP A 305 2.32 9.89 -34.94
N VAL A 306 1.73 9.64 -33.77
CA VAL A 306 0.29 9.87 -33.50
C VAL A 306 0.14 10.83 -32.33
N ALA A 307 -0.65 11.90 -32.50
CA ALA A 307 -1.00 12.78 -31.39
C ALA A 307 -2.14 12.19 -30.54
N ALA A 308 -2.08 12.39 -29.23
CA ALA A 308 -3.11 11.91 -28.31
C ALA A 308 -4.49 12.55 -28.58
N ASP A 309 -4.52 13.84 -28.95
CA ASP A 309 -5.75 14.56 -29.26
C ASP A 309 -6.44 13.98 -30.51
N ASP A 310 -5.66 13.53 -31.50
CA ASP A 310 -6.20 12.91 -32.72
C ASP A 310 -6.91 11.59 -32.40
N LEU A 311 -6.36 10.79 -31.48
CA LEU A 311 -6.99 9.54 -31.03
C LEU A 311 -8.34 9.77 -30.35
N ALA A 312 -8.49 10.85 -29.59
CA ALA A 312 -9.71 11.15 -28.86
C ALA A 312 -10.88 11.46 -29.82
N VAL A 313 -10.59 12.17 -30.92
CA VAL A 313 -11.60 12.63 -31.89
C VAL A 313 -11.75 11.74 -33.12
N ALA A 314 -10.81 10.84 -33.38
CA ALA A 314 -10.85 9.92 -34.52
C ALA A 314 -12.14 9.08 -34.58
N ASP A 315 -12.60 8.84 -35.80
CA ASP A 315 -13.74 7.97 -36.09
C ASP A 315 -13.35 6.48 -36.04
N PRO A 316 -14.31 5.55 -35.93
CA PRO A 316 -13.99 4.12 -35.84
C PRO A 316 -13.19 3.57 -37.02
N ALA A 317 -13.39 4.08 -38.25
CA ALA A 317 -12.69 3.58 -39.43
C ALA A 317 -11.23 4.02 -39.45
N ASP A 318 -10.94 5.25 -39.00
CA ASP A 318 -9.59 5.76 -38.80
C ASP A 318 -8.83 4.96 -37.74
N LEU A 319 -9.51 4.67 -36.63
CA LEU A 319 -8.96 3.85 -35.54
C LEU A 319 -8.69 2.40 -35.98
N ASP A 320 -9.59 1.79 -36.75
CA ASP A 320 -9.37 0.45 -37.32
C ASP A 320 -8.15 0.43 -38.27
N ARG A 321 -7.99 1.45 -39.11
CA ARG A 321 -6.81 1.59 -39.98
C ARG A 321 -5.53 1.76 -39.17
N LEU A 322 -5.59 2.54 -38.10
CA LEU A 322 -4.45 2.74 -37.20
C LEU A 322 -4.04 1.43 -36.52
N LEU A 323 -4.99 0.68 -35.97
CA LEU A 323 -4.74 -0.64 -35.37
C LEU A 323 -4.20 -1.65 -36.39
N GLY A 324 -4.66 -1.60 -37.64
CA GLY A 324 -4.12 -2.42 -38.72
C GLY A 324 -2.67 -2.10 -39.06
N ARG A 325 -2.25 -0.84 -38.94
CA ARG A 325 -0.86 -0.40 -39.13
C ARG A 325 0.03 -0.68 -37.91
N HIS A 326 -0.51 -0.52 -36.71
CA HIS A 326 0.20 -0.63 -35.44
C HIS A 326 -0.53 -1.57 -34.47
N PRO A 327 -0.48 -2.91 -34.69
CA PRO A 327 -1.24 -3.86 -33.89
C PRO A 327 -0.85 -3.87 -32.41
N ALA A 328 0.37 -3.46 -32.06
CA ALA A 328 0.84 -3.32 -30.67
C ALA A 328 -0.05 -2.40 -29.83
N LEU A 329 -0.73 -1.41 -30.44
CA LEU A 329 -1.64 -0.50 -29.75
C LEU A 329 -2.78 -1.24 -29.03
N ALA A 330 -3.24 -2.37 -29.55
CA ALA A 330 -4.28 -3.17 -28.90
C ALA A 330 -3.79 -3.79 -27.58
N ASP A 331 -2.53 -4.23 -27.52
CA ASP A 331 -1.92 -4.78 -26.31
C ASP A 331 -1.69 -3.69 -25.25
N TRP A 332 -1.19 -2.52 -25.67
CA TRP A 332 -1.04 -1.35 -24.80
C TRP A 332 -2.38 -0.85 -24.25
N TYR A 333 -3.41 -0.75 -25.10
CA TYR A 333 -4.77 -0.43 -24.67
C TYR A 333 -5.27 -1.42 -23.61
N ARG A 334 -5.02 -2.71 -23.81
CA ARG A 334 -5.41 -3.76 -22.86
C ARG A 334 -4.68 -3.60 -21.52
N LEU A 335 -3.37 -3.33 -21.53
CA LEU A 335 -2.61 -3.08 -20.30
C LEU A 335 -3.22 -1.93 -19.49
N LEU A 336 -3.47 -0.78 -20.13
CA LEU A 336 -4.06 0.39 -19.46
C LEU A 336 -5.48 0.11 -18.95
N THR A 337 -6.26 -0.67 -19.72
CA THR A 337 -7.59 -1.11 -19.30
C THR A 337 -7.53 -2.04 -18.08
N GLU A 338 -6.58 -2.98 -18.02
CA GLU A 338 -6.42 -3.86 -16.86
C GLU A 338 -5.89 -3.09 -15.63
N HIS A 339 -5.03 -2.08 -15.80
CA HIS A 339 -4.63 -1.17 -14.72
C HIS A 339 -5.86 -0.48 -14.12
N ALA A 340 -6.70 0.10 -14.97
CA ALA A 340 -7.95 0.75 -14.54
C ALA A 340 -8.91 -0.23 -13.84
N ARG A 341 -8.98 -1.49 -14.30
CA ARG A 341 -9.83 -2.53 -13.69
C ARG A 341 -9.30 -2.99 -12.33
N ALA A 342 -8.00 -3.16 -12.18
CA ALA A 342 -7.36 -3.48 -10.90
C ALA A 342 -7.61 -2.35 -9.87
N ALA A 343 -7.42 -1.10 -10.28
CA ALA A 343 -7.78 0.07 -9.46
C ALA A 343 -9.27 0.09 -9.08
N GLY A 344 -10.16 -0.30 -9.99
CA GLY A 344 -11.58 -0.45 -9.72
C GLY A 344 -11.89 -1.51 -8.67
N ALA A 345 -11.18 -2.65 -8.67
CA ALA A 345 -11.31 -3.68 -7.65
C ALA A 345 -10.80 -3.20 -6.28
N HIS A 346 -9.71 -2.44 -6.24
CA HIS A 346 -9.24 -1.82 -5.00
C HIS A 346 -10.26 -0.80 -4.44
N LEU A 347 -10.83 0.07 -5.28
CA LEU A 347 -11.91 0.97 -4.87
C LEU A 347 -13.12 0.20 -4.33
N MET A 348 -13.46 -0.94 -4.93
CA MET A 348 -14.53 -1.80 -4.44
C MET A 348 -14.25 -2.34 -3.04
N LEU A 349 -13.01 -2.76 -2.74
CA LEU A 349 -12.59 -3.13 -1.38
C LEU A 349 -12.79 -1.97 -0.41
N SER A 350 -12.29 -0.77 -0.73
CA SER A 350 -12.47 0.41 0.13
C SER A 350 -13.96 0.72 0.35
N LYS A 351 -14.79 0.60 -0.68
CA LYS A 351 -16.25 0.77 -0.54
C LYS A 351 -16.88 -0.30 0.34
N LYS A 352 -16.47 -1.56 0.22
CA LYS A 352 -17.03 -2.68 1.00
C LYS A 352 -16.67 -2.57 2.48
N PHE A 353 -15.41 -2.29 2.79
CA PHE A 353 -14.90 -2.37 4.16
C PHE A 353 -14.91 -1.04 4.91
N LEU A 354 -15.00 0.10 4.22
CA LEU A 354 -14.93 1.43 4.84
C LEU A 354 -16.16 2.29 4.52
N PHE A 355 -16.34 2.66 3.24
CA PHE A 355 -17.27 3.75 2.92
C PHE A 355 -18.75 3.35 2.98
N LYS A 356 -19.15 2.20 2.44
CA LYS A 356 -20.57 1.77 2.49
C LYS A 356 -21.04 1.54 3.92
N PRO A 357 -20.31 0.81 4.79
CA PRO A 357 -20.73 0.64 6.17
C PRO A 357 -20.77 1.98 6.93
N GLN A 358 -19.82 2.89 6.70
CA GLN A 358 -19.87 4.22 7.33
C GLN A 358 -21.07 5.05 6.86
N ARG A 359 -21.42 5.02 5.57
CA ARG A 359 -22.65 5.68 5.08
C ARG A 359 -23.91 5.11 5.73
N GLN A 360 -23.96 3.80 5.95
CA GLN A 360 -25.08 3.16 6.66
C GLN A 360 -25.16 3.62 8.12
N ARG A 361 -24.02 3.75 8.80
CA ARG A 361 -23.96 4.31 10.17
C ARG A 361 -24.43 5.76 10.23
N ASP A 362 -23.98 6.59 9.29
CA ASP A 362 -24.42 7.98 9.17
C ASP A 362 -25.93 8.06 8.93
N ALA A 363 -26.48 7.25 8.03
CA ALA A 363 -27.92 7.17 7.77
C ALA A 363 -28.73 6.69 8.98
N ASN A 364 -28.15 5.82 9.81
CA ASN A 364 -28.76 5.31 11.04
C ASN A 364 -28.54 6.23 12.26
N GLY A 365 -27.87 7.38 12.10
CA GLY A 365 -27.58 8.31 13.19
C GLY A 365 -26.50 7.85 14.17
N LEU A 366 -25.75 6.80 13.84
CA LEU A 366 -24.66 6.26 14.68
C LEU A 366 -23.37 7.10 14.56
N GLY A 367 -23.20 7.84 13.47
CA GLY A 367 -22.07 8.75 13.26
C GLY A 367 -20.74 8.02 12.99
N ASP A 368 -19.65 8.76 13.17
CA ASP A 368 -18.27 8.32 12.87
C ASP A 368 -17.54 7.89 14.16
N ARG A 369 -16.43 7.17 14.01
CA ARG A 369 -15.54 6.84 15.13
C ARG A 369 -14.77 8.09 15.59
N PRO A 370 -14.47 8.21 16.89
CA PRO A 370 -13.88 9.42 17.43
C PRO A 370 -12.39 9.57 17.10
N LEU A 371 -11.64 8.47 16.90
CA LEU A 371 -10.19 8.54 16.81
C LEU A 371 -9.70 8.70 15.37
N VAL A 372 -9.91 7.69 14.52
CA VAL A 372 -9.61 7.76 13.08
C VAL A 372 -10.92 7.77 12.31
N SER A 373 -11.16 8.84 11.54
CA SER A 373 -12.38 8.97 10.73
C SER A 373 -12.51 7.82 9.72
N ASN A 374 -13.73 7.32 9.57
CA ASN A 374 -14.09 6.36 8.54
C ASN A 374 -14.63 7.01 7.26
N ARG A 375 -14.71 8.35 7.20
CA ARG A 375 -15.20 9.10 6.03
C ARG A 375 -14.11 9.41 5.01
N SER A 376 -12.85 9.33 5.42
CA SER A 376 -11.66 9.48 4.56
C SER A 376 -10.62 8.43 4.93
N GLY A 377 -9.66 8.15 4.05
CA GLY A 377 -8.43 7.45 4.38
C GLY A 377 -7.55 8.27 5.35
N THR A 378 -6.54 7.62 5.94
CA THR A 378 -5.59 8.26 6.87
C THR A 378 -4.74 9.34 6.23
N THR A 379 -4.60 9.32 4.90
CA THR A 379 -3.97 10.39 4.11
C THR A 379 -4.95 11.48 3.64
N GLY A 380 -6.18 11.48 4.15
CA GLY A 380 -7.22 12.45 3.80
C GLY A 380 -8.01 12.16 2.51
N MET A 381 -7.68 11.10 1.78
CA MET A 381 -8.43 10.72 0.56
C MET A 381 -9.83 10.19 0.90
N ASN A 382 -10.88 10.89 0.47
CA ASN A 382 -12.27 10.44 0.63
C ASN A 382 -12.73 9.52 -0.52
N GLU A 383 -13.94 8.96 -0.41
CA GLU A 383 -14.52 8.09 -1.44
C GLU A 383 -14.54 8.76 -2.82
N THR A 384 -14.99 10.02 -2.90
CA THR A 384 -15.05 10.79 -4.15
C THR A 384 -13.68 10.95 -4.80
N PHE A 385 -12.63 11.16 -4.01
CA PHE A 385 -11.26 11.26 -4.50
C PHE A 385 -10.81 9.92 -5.11
N LEU A 386 -11.07 8.81 -4.44
CA LEU A 386 -10.73 7.47 -4.94
C LEU A 386 -11.56 7.12 -6.20
N GLU A 387 -12.82 7.52 -6.27
CA GLU A 387 -13.62 7.40 -7.50
C GLU A 387 -13.02 8.20 -8.65
N ARG A 388 -12.56 9.42 -8.38
CA ARG A 388 -11.87 10.27 -9.37
C ARG A 388 -10.55 9.65 -9.83
N LEU A 389 -9.75 9.09 -8.92
CA LEU A 389 -8.54 8.34 -9.27
C LEU A 389 -8.85 7.17 -10.20
N THR A 390 -9.85 6.36 -9.88
CA THR A 390 -10.25 5.23 -10.73
C THR A 390 -10.73 5.70 -12.11
N ARG A 391 -11.52 6.77 -12.20
CA ARG A 391 -11.94 7.35 -13.49
C ARG A 391 -10.76 7.89 -14.29
N ALA A 392 -9.83 8.60 -13.64
CA ALA A 392 -8.65 9.13 -14.31
C ALA A 392 -7.76 8.03 -14.92
N ARG A 393 -7.73 6.83 -14.32
CA ARG A 393 -7.05 5.66 -14.90
C ARG A 393 -7.83 5.05 -16.08
N GLN A 394 -9.16 5.20 -16.13
CA GLN A 394 -9.99 4.80 -17.28
C GLN A 394 -9.84 5.77 -18.45
N ASP A 395 -9.70 7.06 -18.15
CA ASP A 395 -9.51 8.15 -19.12
C ASP A 395 -8.04 8.26 -19.59
N HIS A 396 -7.36 7.12 -19.75
CA HIS A 396 -5.96 7.06 -20.19
C HIS A 396 -5.79 7.48 -21.66
N LEU A 397 -4.56 7.77 -22.09
CA LEU A 397 -4.25 8.30 -23.42
C LEU A 397 -4.77 7.45 -24.59
N LEU A 398 -4.82 6.13 -24.43
CA LEU A 398 -5.34 5.21 -25.45
C LEU A 398 -6.86 4.95 -25.36
N SER A 399 -7.60 5.63 -24.49
CA SER A 399 -9.02 5.33 -24.21
C SER A 399 -9.92 5.49 -25.44
N GLY A 400 -9.55 6.37 -26.38
CA GLY A 400 -10.23 6.53 -27.67
C GLY A 400 -10.33 5.25 -28.50
N LEU A 401 -9.37 4.32 -28.35
CA LEU A 401 -9.34 3.03 -29.08
C LEU A 401 -10.52 2.11 -28.74
N GLN A 402 -11.24 2.35 -27.65
CA GLN A 402 -12.43 1.58 -27.28
C GLN A 402 -13.52 1.57 -28.37
N LYS A 403 -13.55 2.60 -29.24
CA LYS A 403 -14.52 2.71 -30.35
C LYS A 403 -14.30 1.64 -31.43
N ALA A 404 -13.07 1.16 -31.56
CA ALA A 404 -12.64 0.18 -32.55
C ALA A 404 -12.39 -1.22 -31.94
N ILE A 405 -11.87 -1.27 -30.71
CA ILE A 405 -11.59 -2.54 -30.02
C ILE A 405 -12.87 -3.07 -29.37
N LYS A 406 -13.50 -4.07 -30.00
CA LYS A 406 -14.52 -4.90 -29.34
C LYS A 406 -13.83 -5.74 -28.27
N ALA A 407 -14.06 -5.44 -26.99
CA ALA A 407 -13.39 -6.08 -25.87
C ALA A 407 -13.34 -7.62 -26.01
N PRO A 408 -12.16 -8.24 -26.21
CA PRO A 408 -12.05 -9.68 -26.12
C PRO A 408 -12.22 -10.09 -24.65
N ARG A 409 -13.13 -11.02 -24.38
CA ARG A 409 -13.18 -11.72 -23.09
C ARG A 409 -11.90 -12.55 -22.97
N ILE A 410 -11.02 -12.20 -22.02
CA ILE A 410 -9.90 -13.06 -21.64
C ILE A 410 -10.51 -14.36 -21.07
N PRO A 411 -10.24 -15.54 -21.64
CA PRO A 411 -10.68 -16.78 -21.04
C PRO A 411 -10.05 -16.93 -19.66
N ALA A 412 -10.85 -17.30 -18.65
CA ALA A 412 -10.41 -17.48 -17.26
C ALA A 412 -9.20 -18.43 -17.12
N SER A 413 -8.97 -19.32 -18.09
CA SER A 413 -7.88 -20.28 -18.12
C SER A 413 -6.47 -19.68 -18.25
N ARG A 414 -6.31 -18.39 -18.62
CA ARG A 414 -4.97 -17.74 -18.69
C ARG A 414 -4.51 -17.07 -17.39
N VAL A 415 -5.42 -16.82 -16.44
CA VAL A 415 -5.09 -16.21 -15.13
C VAL A 415 -4.31 -17.18 -14.24
N ALA A 416 -4.43 -18.49 -14.48
CA ALA A 416 -3.80 -19.55 -13.69
C ALA A 416 -2.26 -19.64 -13.80
N SER A 417 -1.60 -18.74 -14.54
CA SER A 417 -0.15 -18.80 -14.79
C SER A 417 0.69 -17.95 -13.83
N VAL A 418 0.08 -16.98 -13.14
CA VAL A 418 0.78 -16.12 -12.17
C VAL A 418 0.39 -16.52 -10.76
N SER A 419 1.38 -16.75 -9.91
CA SER A 419 1.17 -17.10 -8.50
C SER A 419 2.04 -16.24 -7.59
N VAL A 420 1.60 -16.06 -6.34
CA VAL A 420 2.39 -15.42 -5.29
C VAL A 420 2.70 -16.46 -4.23
N ALA A 421 3.99 -16.68 -3.95
CA ALA A 421 4.47 -17.62 -2.95
C ALA A 421 5.20 -16.87 -1.84
N GLN A 422 4.98 -17.27 -0.60
CA GLN A 422 5.79 -16.80 0.51
C GLN A 422 7.06 -17.66 0.62
N VAL A 423 8.20 -17.00 0.76
CA VAL A 423 9.52 -17.63 0.97
C VAL A 423 9.83 -17.55 2.45
N GLY A 424 10.06 -18.71 3.08
CA GLY A 424 10.29 -18.84 4.52
C GLY A 424 9.55 -20.02 5.09
#